data_AF-A0A955TW34-F1
#
_entry.id   AF-A0A955TW34-F1
#
_cell.length_a   1.000
_cell.length_b   1.000
_cell.length_c   1.000
_cell.angle_alpha   90.00
_cell.angle_beta   90.00
_cell.angle_gamma   90.00
#
_symmetry.space_group_name_H-M   'P 1'
#
loop_
_entity.id
_entity.type
_entity.pdbx_description
1 polymer ?
#
loop_
_entity_poly.entity_id
_entity_poly.type
_entity_poly.pdbx_seq_one_letter_code
_entity_poly.pdbx_strand_id
1 'polypeptide(L)'
;MRWLYLLASWGHVLAAIFWVGGMLFLSLVIVPTLRNCPEPAKAQPLFLAVARRFRTLVWGAIGVLAISGVFLLTGHVELTGQVSVWPPMLIFKLILVLLLLGTSIVHDRIIGPKVRHIKERKSIDWTQADRVYVKLAPWMGRMTMILGVVVALVGTVLVRSLV
;
A
#
# COMPACT_ATOMS: atom_id res chain seq x y z
N MET A 1 11.76 28.17 6.37
CA MET A 1 11.32 26.80 6.70
C MET A 1 9.85 26.50 6.37
N ARG A 2 8.90 27.44 6.54
CA ARG A 2 7.47 27.21 6.26
C ARG A 2 7.17 26.58 4.89
N TRP A 3 7.78 27.06 3.81
CA TRP A 3 7.59 26.51 2.46
C TRP A 3 8.05 25.05 2.31
N LEU A 4 9.10 24.63 3.02
CA LEU A 4 9.57 23.24 2.98
C LEU A 4 8.56 22.30 3.63
N TYR A 5 8.00 22.68 4.78
CA TYR A 5 6.94 21.91 5.44
C TYR A 5 5.67 21.84 4.58
N LEU A 6 5.30 22.93 3.91
CA LEU A 6 4.16 22.94 2.97
C LEU A 6 4.39 22.01 1.78
N LEU A 7 5.57 22.06 1.16
CA LEU A 7 5.90 21.18 0.04
C LEU A 7 5.97 19.71 0.48
N ALA A 8 6.53 19.44 1.67
CA ALA A 8 6.58 18.09 2.23
C ALA A 8 5.19 17.55 2.56
N SER A 9 4.31 18.34 3.17
CA SER A 9 2.94 17.92 3.48
C SER A 9 2.12 17.72 2.20
N TRP A 10 2.23 18.63 1.24
CA TRP A 10 1.59 18.49 -0.07
C TRP A 10 2.06 17.24 -0.81
N GLY A 11 3.38 17.01 -0.87
CA GLY A 11 3.96 15.81 -1.48
C GLY A 11 3.56 14.52 -0.76
N HIS A 12 3.52 14.53 0.57
CA HIS A 12 3.04 13.39 1.38
C HIS A 12 1.58 13.05 1.04
N VAL A 13 0.71 14.05 1.00
CA VAL A 13 -0.71 13.87 0.67
C VAL A 13 -0.89 13.40 -0.76
N LEU A 14 -0.16 13.96 -1.73
CA LEU A 14 -0.22 13.48 -3.12
C LEU A 14 0.24 12.03 -3.25
N ALA A 15 1.31 11.64 -2.57
CA ALA A 15 1.77 10.26 -2.57
C ALA A 15 0.74 9.31 -1.93
N ALA A 16 0.08 9.74 -0.85
CA ALA A 16 -1.01 9.00 -0.23
C ALA A 16 -2.22 8.85 -1.16
N ILE A 17 -2.63 9.93 -1.84
CA ILE A 17 -3.73 9.92 -2.82
C ILE A 17 -3.41 8.97 -3.97
N PHE A 18 -2.21 9.07 -4.55
CA PHE A 18 -1.78 8.20 -5.64
C PHE A 18 -1.82 6.72 -5.22
N TRP A 19 -1.26 6.42 -4.05
CA TRP A 19 -1.20 5.06 -3.53
C TRP A 19 -2.59 4.49 -3.22
N VAL A 20 -3.38 5.19 -2.39
CA VAL A 20 -4.71 4.74 -1.94
C VAL A 20 -5.68 4.71 -3.10
N GLY A 21 -5.73 5.78 -3.90
CA GLY A 21 -6.61 5.90 -5.06
C GLY A 21 -6.30 4.85 -6.12
N GLY A 22 -5.02 4.60 -6.42
CA GLY A 22 -4.61 3.56 -7.35
C GLY A 22 -4.97 2.15 -6.86
N MET A 23 -4.79 1.85 -5.57
CA MET A 23 -5.20 0.56 -4.99
C MET A 23 -6.71 0.34 -5.00
N LEU A 24 -7.49 1.40 -4.70
CA LEU A 24 -8.95 1.38 -4.80
C LEU A 24 -9.38 1.14 -6.25
N PHE A 25 -8.83 1.89 -7.20
CA PHE A 25 -9.13 1.72 -8.63
C PHE A 25 -8.80 0.30 -9.13
N LEU A 26 -7.63 -0.23 -8.79
CA LEU A 26 -7.23 -1.56 -9.19
C LEU A 26 -8.17 -2.64 -8.61
N SER A 27 -8.54 -2.49 -7.33
CA SER A 27 -9.32 -3.48 -6.59
C SER A 27 -10.82 -3.45 -6.91
N LEU A 28 -11.39 -2.26 -7.11
CA LEU A 28 -12.83 -2.03 -7.28
C LEU A 28 -13.24 -1.93 -8.74
N VAL A 29 -12.34 -1.53 -9.64
CA VAL A 29 -12.66 -1.33 -11.07
C VAL A 29 -11.95 -2.37 -11.94
N ILE A 30 -10.62 -2.39 -11.95
CA ILE A 30 -9.84 -3.22 -12.89
C ILE A 30 -10.02 -4.72 -12.62
N VAL A 31 -9.86 -5.17 -11.36
CA VAL A 31 -9.94 -6.59 -11.02
C VAL A 31 -11.34 -7.18 -11.32
N PRO A 32 -12.46 -6.53 -10.95
CA PRO A 32 -13.79 -7.01 -11.32
C PRO A 32 -14.01 -7.02 -12.84
N THR A 33 -13.56 -6.00 -13.55
CA THR A 33 -13.68 -5.91 -15.02
C THR A 33 -12.92 -7.05 -15.70
N LEU A 34 -11.71 -7.37 -15.24
CA LEU A 34 -10.91 -8.48 -15.78
C LEU A 34 -11.58 -9.85 -15.55
N ARG A 35 -12.24 -10.04 -14.40
CA ARG A 35 -12.94 -11.28 -14.07
C ARG A 35 -14.14 -11.55 -14.97
N ASN A 36 -14.79 -10.50 -15.46
CA ASN A 36 -15.95 -10.58 -16.34
C ASN A 36 -15.59 -10.47 -17.84
N CYS A 37 -14.30 -10.46 -18.17
CA CYS A 37 -13.84 -10.34 -19.55
C CYS A 37 -14.14 -11.64 -20.32
N PRO A 38 -14.78 -11.59 -21.51
CA PRO A 38 -15.07 -12.78 -22.32
C PRO A 38 -13.81 -13.53 -22.77
N GLU A 39 -12.69 -12.81 -22.96
CA GLU A 39 -11.42 -13.37 -23.43
C GLU A 39 -10.29 -13.10 -22.41
N PRO A 40 -10.31 -13.76 -21.24
CA PRO A 40 -9.38 -13.47 -20.14
C PRO A 40 -7.91 -13.72 -20.53
N ALA A 41 -7.65 -14.66 -21.44
CA ALA A 41 -6.32 -14.96 -21.95
C ALA A 41 -5.65 -13.76 -22.67
N LYS A 42 -6.44 -12.90 -23.33
CA LYS A 42 -5.93 -11.69 -23.99
C LYS A 42 -5.79 -10.50 -23.03
N ALA A 43 -6.68 -10.40 -22.04
CA ALA A 43 -6.69 -9.28 -21.10
C ALA A 43 -5.66 -9.44 -19.95
N GLN A 44 -5.35 -10.68 -19.56
CA GLN A 44 -4.45 -10.96 -18.43
C GLN A 44 -3.01 -10.43 -18.63
N PRO A 45 -2.36 -10.55 -19.81
CA PRO A 45 -1.02 -10.00 -20.02
C PRO A 45 -0.97 -8.47 -19.87
N LEU A 46 -1.98 -7.75 -20.39
CA LEU A 46 -2.08 -6.30 -20.27
C LEU A 46 -2.26 -5.90 -18.79
N PHE A 47 -3.16 -6.57 -18.07
CA PHE A 47 -3.33 -6.35 -16.64
C PHE A 47 -2.03 -6.55 -15.87
N LEU A 48 -1.27 -7.61 -16.16
CA LEU A 48 0.02 -7.86 -15.52
C LEU A 48 1.07 -6.80 -15.87
N ALA A 49 1.05 -6.23 -17.07
CA ALA A 49 1.91 -5.11 -17.44
C ALA A 49 1.55 -3.84 -16.63
N VAL A 50 0.26 -3.49 -16.58
CA VAL A 50 -0.26 -2.35 -15.81
C VAL A 50 0.05 -2.52 -14.32
N ALA A 51 -0.26 -3.68 -13.73
CA ALA A 51 -0.02 -3.96 -12.32
C ALA A 51 1.48 -3.88 -11.97
N ARG A 52 2.38 -4.35 -12.84
CA ARG A 52 3.83 -4.21 -12.65
C ARG A 52 4.28 -2.76 -12.69
N ARG A 53 3.79 -1.98 -13.66
CA ARG A 53 4.12 -0.54 -13.77
C ARG A 53 3.60 0.24 -12.57
N PHE A 54 2.35 -0.01 -12.18
CA PHE A 54 1.75 0.59 -10.99
C PHE A 54 2.55 0.26 -9.72
N ARG A 55 2.96 -0.99 -9.55
CA ARG A 55 3.80 -1.40 -8.42
C ARG A 55 5.10 -0.62 -8.34
N THR A 56 5.81 -0.42 -9.46
CA THR A 56 7.03 0.40 -9.48
C THR A 56 6.78 1.83 -8.99
N LEU A 57 5.68 2.45 -9.44
CA LEU A 57 5.30 3.80 -9.01
C LEU A 57 4.88 3.83 -7.53
N VAL A 58 4.18 2.80 -7.06
CA VAL A 58 3.81 2.62 -5.65
C VAL A 58 5.03 2.60 -4.74
N TRP A 59 6.10 1.90 -5.12
CA TRP A 59 7.35 1.90 -4.35
C TRP A 59 8.01 3.29 -4.31
N GLY A 60 7.93 4.06 -5.39
CA GLY A 60 8.32 5.47 -5.40
C GLY A 60 7.48 6.31 -4.43
N ALA A 61 6.15 6.17 -4.47
CA ALA A 61 5.23 6.85 -3.56
C ALA A 61 5.47 6.46 -2.09
N ILE A 62 5.76 5.19 -1.79
CA ILE A 62 6.14 4.72 -0.45
C ILE A 62 7.43 5.42 0.03
N GLY A 63 8.43 5.56 -0.85
CA GLY A 63 9.64 6.32 -0.54
C GLY A 63 9.34 7.78 -0.18
N VAL A 64 8.50 8.44 -0.98
CA VAL A 64 8.03 9.81 -0.69
C VAL A 64 7.30 9.87 0.65
N LEU A 65 6.37 8.96 0.92
CA LEU A 65 5.61 8.89 2.18
C LEU A 65 6.51 8.71 3.39
N ALA A 66 7.50 7.82 3.32
CA ALA A 66 8.43 7.56 4.40
C ALA A 66 9.31 8.79 4.70
N ILE A 67 9.95 9.34 3.66
CA ILE A 67 10.86 10.49 3.81
C ILE A 67 10.09 11.73 4.30
N SER A 68 8.98 12.06 3.64
CA SER A 68 8.15 13.20 4.04
C SER A 68 7.52 12.97 5.41
N GLY A 69 7.10 11.76 5.76
CA GLY A 69 6.55 11.43 7.07
C GLY A 69 7.56 11.67 8.20
N VAL A 70 8.80 11.20 8.03
CA VAL A 70 9.90 11.45 8.99
C VAL A 70 10.20 12.95 9.09
N PHE A 71 10.25 13.66 7.97
CA PHE A 71 10.45 15.11 7.99
C PHE A 71 9.31 15.84 8.72
N LEU A 72 8.05 15.47 8.47
CA LEU A 72 6.90 16.09 9.14
C LEU A 72 6.84 15.78 10.65
N LEU A 73 7.37 14.63 11.10
CA LEU A 73 7.48 14.31 12.52
C LEU A 73 8.30 15.35 13.29
N THR A 74 9.36 15.90 12.68
CA THR A 74 10.23 16.91 13.33
C THR A 74 9.47 18.18 13.74
N GLY A 75 8.33 18.47 13.09
CA GLY A 75 7.49 19.61 13.43
C GLY A 75 6.46 19.33 14.53
N HIS A 76 6.35 18.08 14.99
CA HIS A 76 5.32 17.64 15.94
C HIS A 76 5.90 17.02 17.22
N VAL A 77 7.09 16.44 17.15
CA VAL A 77 7.74 15.77 18.29
C VAL A 77 9.26 15.98 18.26
N GLU A 78 9.87 15.93 19.45
CA GLU A 78 11.33 15.85 19.58
C GLU A 78 11.79 14.41 19.27
N LEU A 79 12.49 14.23 18.14
CA LEU A 79 12.92 12.91 17.67
C LEU A 79 13.95 12.23 18.60
N THR A 80 14.72 13.01 19.36
CA THR A 80 15.71 12.52 20.33
C THR A 80 15.12 12.29 21.72
N GLY A 81 13.86 12.69 21.94
CA GLY A 81 13.15 12.52 23.21
C GLY A 81 12.59 11.10 23.40
N GLN A 82 11.97 10.87 24.56
CA GLN A 82 11.33 9.59 24.84
C GLN A 82 10.02 9.45 24.06
N VAL A 83 9.84 8.31 23.38
CA VAL A 83 8.63 8.00 22.60
C VAL A 83 7.36 7.96 23.47
N SER A 84 7.50 7.67 24.78
CA SER A 84 6.39 7.66 25.75
C SER A 84 5.68 9.01 25.90
N VAL A 85 6.34 10.11 25.54
CA VAL A 85 5.79 11.48 25.63
C VAL A 85 5.05 11.87 24.36
N TRP A 86 5.16 11.08 23.28
CA TRP A 86 4.55 11.42 22.00
C TRP A 86 3.03 11.30 22.06
N PRO A 87 2.28 12.09 21.27
CA PRO A 87 0.83 11.98 21.20
C PRO A 87 0.39 10.54 20.88
N PRO A 88 -0.51 9.91 21.65
CA PRO A 88 -0.91 8.51 21.43
C PRO A 88 -1.44 8.24 20.02
N MET A 89 -2.17 9.20 19.44
CA MET A 89 -2.69 9.11 18.07
C MET A 89 -1.58 9.08 17.02
N LEU A 90 -0.46 9.77 17.27
CA LEU A 90 0.72 9.73 16.40
C LEU A 90 1.39 8.36 16.47
N ILE A 91 1.58 7.82 17.68
CA ILE A 91 2.14 6.47 17.88
C ILE A 91 1.28 5.44 17.15
N PHE A 92 -0.05 5.52 17.32
CA PHE A 92 -0.98 4.63 16.65
C PHE A 92 -0.87 4.71 15.12
N LYS A 93 -0.79 5.92 14.56
CA LYS A 93 -0.55 6.13 13.13
C LYS A 93 0.76 5.48 12.67
N LEU A 94 1.84 5.63 13.42
CA LEU A 94 3.14 5.04 13.07
C LEU A 94 3.11 3.51 13.09
N ILE A 95 2.43 2.90 14.06
CA ILE A 95 2.22 1.45 14.10
C ILE A 95 1.47 0.99 12.84
N LEU A 96 0.38 1.68 12.47
CA LEU A 96 -0.37 1.35 11.26
C LEU A 96 0.47 1.52 9.98
N VAL A 97 1.32 2.55 9.90
CA VAL A 97 2.26 2.73 8.79
C VAL A 97 3.28 1.59 8.73
N LEU A 98 3.84 1.17 9.87
CA LEU A 98 4.78 0.04 9.90
C LEU A 98 4.12 -1.27 9.46
N LEU A 99 2.89 -1.53 9.92
CA LEU A 99 2.08 -2.67 9.45
C LEU A 99 1.79 -2.57 7.94
N LEU A 100 1.50 -1.37 7.44
CA LEU A 100 1.25 -1.14 6.02
C LEU A 100 2.48 -1.44 5.17
N LEU A 101 3.65 -0.95 5.60
CA LEU A 101 4.91 -1.22 4.91
C LEU A 101 5.28 -2.70 4.96
N GLY A 102 5.17 -3.33 6.13
CA GLY A 102 5.43 -4.76 6.31
C GLY A 102 4.53 -5.62 5.42
N THR A 103 3.22 -5.38 5.44
CA THR A 103 2.27 -6.11 4.57
C THR A 103 2.53 -5.85 3.09
N SER A 104 2.89 -4.62 2.70
CA SER A 104 3.25 -4.28 1.31
C SER A 104 4.49 -5.03 0.84
N ILE A 105 5.54 -5.12 1.67
CA ILE A 105 6.75 -5.90 1.37
C ILE A 105 6.40 -7.37 1.19
N VAL A 106 5.69 -7.97 2.14
CA VAL A 106 5.32 -9.39 2.13
C VAL A 106 4.47 -9.70 0.89
N HIS A 107 3.47 -8.87 0.60
CA HIS A 107 2.62 -9.02 -0.57
C HIS A 107 3.41 -8.94 -1.89
N ASP A 108 4.21 -7.89 -2.07
CA ASP A 108 4.84 -7.59 -3.35
C ASP A 108 6.09 -8.44 -3.64
N ARG A 109 6.88 -8.74 -2.61
CA ARG A 109 8.21 -9.38 -2.77
C ARG A 109 8.19 -10.87 -2.48
N ILE A 110 7.28 -11.36 -1.62
CA ILE A 110 7.24 -12.77 -1.23
C ILE A 110 6.12 -13.48 -1.97
N ILE A 111 4.90 -12.95 -1.84
CA ILE A 111 3.70 -13.65 -2.28
C ILE A 111 3.45 -13.49 -3.77
N GLY A 112 3.65 -12.28 -4.31
CA GLY A 112 3.54 -12.00 -5.73
C GLY A 112 4.40 -12.94 -6.60
N PRO A 113 5.71 -13.07 -6.35
CA PRO A 113 6.57 -13.99 -7.10
C PRO A 113 6.18 -15.45 -6.93
N LYS A 114 5.85 -15.89 -5.70
CA LYS A 114 5.47 -17.28 -5.41
C LYS A 114 4.21 -17.69 -6.19
N VAL A 115 3.17 -16.85 -6.18
CA VAL A 115 1.91 -17.09 -6.92
C VAL A 115 2.16 -17.10 -8.42
N ARG A 116 3.06 -16.26 -8.92
CA ARG A 116 3.44 -16.25 -10.33
C ARG A 116 4.11 -17.56 -10.75
N HIS A 117 5.10 -18.03 -9.99
CA HIS A 117 5.74 -19.32 -10.25
C HIS A 117 4.78 -20.51 -10.19
N ILE A 118 3.82 -20.49 -9.25
CA ILE A 118 2.77 -21.51 -9.21
C ILE A 118 1.95 -21.49 -10.50
N LYS A 119 1.56 -20.31 -10.98
CA LYS A 119 0.76 -20.12 -12.20
C LYS A 119 1.49 -20.40 -13.51
N GLU A 120 2.82 -20.48 -13.50
CA GLU A 120 3.64 -20.89 -14.65
C GLU A 120 3.55 -22.41 -14.89
N ARG A 121 3.18 -23.21 -13.87
CA ARG A 121 2.94 -24.66 -13.99
C ARG A 121 1.51 -24.95 -14.41
N LYS A 122 1.28 -26.09 -15.09
CA LYS A 122 -0.07 -26.56 -15.41
C LYS A 122 -0.86 -26.76 -14.11
N SER A 123 -2.13 -26.37 -14.11
CA SER A 123 -3.01 -26.43 -12.93
C SER A 123 -3.18 -27.83 -12.34
N ILE A 124 -2.92 -28.86 -13.15
CA ILE A 124 -2.97 -30.26 -12.74
C ILE A 124 -1.84 -30.63 -11.76
N ASP A 125 -0.71 -29.91 -11.81
CA ASP A 125 0.47 -30.14 -10.97
C ASP A 125 0.42 -29.36 -9.64
N TRP A 126 -0.67 -28.64 -9.37
CA TRP A 126 -0.79 -27.80 -8.18
C TRP A 126 -1.09 -28.62 -6.93
N THR A 127 -0.28 -28.42 -5.88
CA THR A 127 -0.54 -28.99 -4.56
C THR A 127 -1.76 -28.35 -3.90
N GLN A 128 -2.29 -28.97 -2.84
CA GLN A 128 -3.35 -28.32 -2.03
C GLN A 128 -2.89 -26.98 -1.44
N ALA A 129 -1.62 -26.91 -1.00
CA ALA A 129 -1.03 -25.67 -0.52
C ALA A 129 -1.00 -24.58 -1.61
N ASP A 130 -0.61 -24.92 -2.84
CA ASP A 130 -0.58 -23.98 -3.97
C ASP A 130 -1.96 -23.37 -4.25
N ARG A 131 -3.02 -24.19 -4.21
CA ARG A 131 -4.40 -23.74 -4.38
C ARG A 131 -4.81 -22.74 -3.29
N VAL A 132 -4.42 -22.97 -2.04
CA VAL A 132 -4.68 -22.06 -0.92
C VAL A 132 -3.92 -20.73 -1.13
N TYR A 133 -2.63 -20.78 -1.46
CA TYR A 133 -1.83 -19.59 -1.73
C TYR A 133 -2.42 -18.72 -2.85
N VAL A 134 -2.83 -19.32 -3.97
CA VAL A 134 -3.42 -18.59 -5.10
C VAL A 134 -4.78 -17.96 -4.74
N LYS A 135 -5.58 -18.61 -3.89
CA LYS A 135 -6.86 -18.06 -3.39
C LYS A 135 -6.69 -16.92 -2.38
N LEU A 136 -5.67 -17.00 -1.53
CA LEU A 136 -5.39 -15.98 -0.50
C LEU A 136 -4.68 -14.74 -1.05
N ALA A 137 -3.91 -14.87 -2.12
CA ALA A 137 -3.12 -13.75 -2.65
C ALA A 137 -3.93 -12.47 -2.97
N PRO A 138 -5.13 -12.52 -3.59
CA PRO A 138 -5.94 -11.32 -3.82
C PRO A 138 -6.46 -10.67 -2.55
N TRP A 139 -6.67 -11.44 -1.48
CA TRP A 139 -7.13 -10.91 -0.19
C TRP A 139 -6.06 -10.08 0.48
N MET A 140 -4.79 -10.45 0.34
CA MET A 140 -3.69 -9.68 0.92
C MET A 140 -3.57 -8.28 0.32
N GLY A 141 -3.72 -8.15 -1.00
CA GLY A 141 -3.77 -6.83 -1.64
C GLY A 141 -4.93 -5.97 -1.11
N ARG A 142 -6.10 -6.58 -0.86
CA ARG A 142 -7.26 -5.88 -0.27
C ARG A 142 -7.01 -5.46 1.18
N MET A 143 -6.37 -6.32 1.99
CA MET A 143 -6.03 -5.98 3.37
C MET A 143 -5.04 -4.82 3.43
N THR A 144 -4.00 -4.83 2.58
CA THR A 144 -3.06 -3.71 2.45
C THR A 144 -3.79 -2.43 2.04
N MET A 145 -4.72 -2.50 1.07
CA MET A 145 -5.55 -1.36 0.67
C MET A 145 -6.39 -0.82 1.82
N ILE A 146 -7.12 -1.68 2.55
CA ILE A 146 -7.95 -1.29 3.69
C ILE A 146 -7.07 -0.61 4.76
N LEU A 147 -5.92 -1.20 5.07
CA LEU A 147 -4.99 -0.64 6.03
C LEU A 147 -4.51 0.76 5.62
N GLY A 148 -4.23 0.98 4.32
CA GLY A 148 -3.85 2.30 3.83
C GLY A 148 -4.98 3.33 3.88
N VAL A 149 -6.24 2.93 3.63
CA VAL A 149 -7.41 3.78 3.85
C VAL A 149 -7.54 4.17 5.32
N VAL A 150 -7.35 3.22 6.24
CA VAL A 150 -7.36 3.47 7.69
C VAL A 150 -6.23 4.42 8.10
N VAL A 151 -5.01 4.23 7.58
CA VAL A 151 -3.87 5.15 7.80
C VAL A 151 -4.20 6.57 7.33
N ALA A 152 -4.81 6.70 6.16
CA ALA A 152 -5.23 8.01 5.64
C ALA A 152 -6.28 8.66 6.55
N LEU A 153 -7.30 7.91 6.97
CA LEU A 153 -8.33 8.40 7.89
C LEU A 153 -7.72 8.85 9.23
N VAL A 154 -6.91 8.01 9.88
CA VAL A 154 -6.21 8.35 11.12
C VAL A 154 -5.33 9.59 10.93
N GLY A 155 -4.68 9.73 9.77
CA GLY A 155 -3.95 10.93 9.40
C GLY A 155 -4.82 12.19 9.39
N THR A 156 -6.02 12.13 8.82
CA THR A 156 -6.95 13.28 8.83
C THR A 156 -7.45 13.63 10.22
N VAL A 157 -7.74 12.62 11.05
CA VAL A 157 -8.19 12.84 12.44
C VAL A 157 -7.07 13.47 13.26
N LEU A 158 -5.83 12.99 13.12
CA LEU A 158 -4.66 13.53 13.80
C LEU A 158 -4.47 15.02 13.50
N VAL A 159 -4.57 15.42 12.22
CA VAL A 159 -4.45 16.84 11.83
C VAL A 159 -5.55 17.68 12.47
N ARG A 160 -6.79 17.17 12.53
CA ARG A 160 -7.91 17.88 13.16
C ARG A 160 -7.81 17.96 14.69
N SER A 161 -7.19 16.99 15.34
CA SER A 161 -7.01 17.02 16.81
C SER A 161 -5.91 17.99 17.27
N LEU A 162 -5.12 18.53 16.33
CA LEU A 162 -4.02 19.45 16.60
C LEU A 162 -4.37 20.92 16.29
N VAL A 163 -5.57 21.18 15.76
CA VAL A 163 -6.13 22.51 15.44
C VAL A 163 -7.23 22.82 16.45
#